data_AF-A0A8J2T9C3-F1
#
_entry.id   AF-A0A8J2T9C3-F1
#
_cell.length_a   1.000
_cell.length_b   1.000
_cell.length_c   1.000
_cell.angle_alpha   90.00
_cell.angle_beta   90.00
_cell.angle_gamma   90.00
#
_symmetry.space_group_name_H-M   'P 1'
#
loop_
_entity.id
_entity.type
_entity.pdbx_description
1 polymer ?
#
loop_
_entity_poly.entity_id
_entity_poly.type
_entity_poly.pdbx_seq_one_letter_code
_entity_poly.pdbx_strand_id
1 'polypeptide(L)'
;MPAFWRRLMYKCEPFTYVVQALATCLVHNKKVVCNPDEFNIMDPPSGQTCGTYLQRYKADNGGYLLNPDATSDCLYCPYTKQDDIVALFNVHWAQRWRNFGFMWAYIIFNLVAMCLGYYVMRVKVWSLGGLLNIKSWIPKKKDRHEKDTTIFQKKPGDDSKVQKQ
;
A
#
# COMPACT_ATOMS: atom_id res chain seq x y z
N MET A 1 0.97 -0.79 -12.20
CA MET A 1 1.16 -1.45 -10.89
C MET A 1 0.00 -2.39 -10.56
N PRO A 2 0.27 -3.63 -10.08
CA PRO A 2 -0.75 -4.61 -9.70
C PRO A 2 -1.71 -4.06 -8.62
N ALA A 3 -2.96 -4.52 -8.63
CA ALA A 3 -4.03 -3.96 -7.79
C ALA A 3 -3.78 -4.09 -6.28
N PHE A 4 -3.12 -5.17 -5.85
CA PHE A 4 -2.76 -5.42 -4.45
C PHE A 4 -1.91 -4.29 -3.87
N TRP A 5 -0.79 -3.96 -4.52
CA TRP A 5 0.15 -2.93 -4.08
C TRP A 5 -0.49 -1.54 -4.08
N ARG A 6 -1.33 -1.23 -5.07
CA ARG A 6 -2.02 0.06 -5.14
C ARG A 6 -3.05 0.27 -4.03
N ARG A 7 -3.77 -0.79 -3.63
CA ARG A 7 -4.84 -0.68 -2.63
C ARG A 7 -4.34 -0.86 -1.20
N LEU A 8 -3.43 -1.81 -0.98
CA LEU A 8 -2.99 -2.17 0.35
C LEU A 8 -1.78 -1.34 0.78
N MET A 9 -0.69 -1.31 0.00
CA MET A 9 0.52 -0.60 0.42
C MET A 9 0.32 0.92 0.49
N TYR A 10 -0.35 1.50 -0.51
CA TYR A 10 -0.61 2.95 -0.51
C TYR A 10 -1.46 3.41 0.68
N LYS A 11 -2.27 2.52 1.27
CA LYS A 11 -3.09 2.81 2.46
C LYS A 11 -2.45 2.36 3.78
N CYS A 12 -1.53 1.39 3.75
CA CYS A 12 -0.81 0.95 4.94
C CYS A 12 0.37 1.87 5.27
N GLU A 13 0.86 2.68 4.34
CA GLU A 13 1.95 3.61 4.59
C GLU A 13 1.41 4.90 5.25
N PRO A 14 1.61 5.10 6.58
CA PRO A 14 1.08 6.26 7.28
C PRO A 14 1.69 7.58 6.79
N PHE A 15 2.88 7.51 6.18
CA PHE A 15 3.58 8.67 5.63
C PHE A 15 2.79 9.36 4.51
N THR A 16 2.06 8.60 3.69
CA THR A 16 1.22 9.18 2.64
C THR A 16 0.16 10.11 3.23
N TYR A 17 -0.50 9.73 4.33
CA TYR A 17 -1.51 10.57 4.98
C TYR A 17 -0.90 11.82 5.61
N VAL A 18 0.31 11.71 6.16
CA VAL A 18 1.05 12.84 6.76
C VAL A 18 1.44 13.84 5.68
N VAL A 19 2.03 13.39 4.58
CA VAL A 19 2.41 14.26 3.45
C VAL A 19 1.18 14.94 2.86
N GLN A 20 0.08 14.21 2.67
CA GLN A 20 -1.17 14.80 2.20
C GLN A 20 -1.69 15.87 3.17
N ALA A 21 -1.71 15.61 4.48
CA ALA A 21 -2.18 16.58 5.47
C ALA A 21 -1.30 17.84 5.51
N LEU A 22 0.03 17.69 5.47
CA LEU A 22 0.98 18.80 5.49
C LEU A 22 0.93 19.62 4.20
N ALA A 23 1.03 18.96 3.04
CA ALA A 23 1.02 19.62 1.73
C ALA A 23 -0.24 20.46 1.56
N THR A 24 -1.40 19.90 1.91
CA THR A 24 -2.68 20.61 1.83
C THR A 24 -2.70 21.87 2.69
N CYS A 25 -2.15 21.82 3.91
CA CYS A 25 -2.07 22.98 4.80
C CYS A 25 -1.15 24.09 4.26
N LEU A 26 -0.08 23.73 3.55
CA LEU A 26 0.90 24.67 3.02
C LEU A 26 0.37 25.44 1.80
N VAL A 27 -0.32 24.74 0.89
CA VAL A 27 -0.72 25.29 -0.41
C VAL A 27 -2.11 25.94 -0.41
N HIS A 28 -2.87 25.79 0.68
CA HIS A 28 -4.27 26.21 0.70
C HIS A 28 -4.46 27.70 0.42
N ASN A 29 -5.38 28.02 -0.50
CA ASN A 29 -5.70 29.39 -0.92
C ASN A 29 -4.50 30.23 -1.40
N LYS A 30 -3.40 29.60 -1.82
CA LYS A 30 -2.29 30.31 -2.46
C LYS A 30 -2.60 30.53 -3.93
N LYS A 31 -2.47 31.78 -4.38
CA LYS A 31 -2.61 32.15 -5.79
C LYS A 31 -1.39 31.65 -6.57
N VAL A 32 -1.63 31.02 -7.71
CA VAL A 32 -0.60 30.61 -8.67
C VAL A 32 -0.30 31.77 -9.59
N VAL A 33 0.99 32.04 -9.82
CA VAL A 33 1.47 32.95 -10.85
C VAL A 33 2.42 32.15 -11.74
N CYS A 34 1.96 31.82 -12.95
CA CYS A 34 2.76 31.08 -13.93
C CYS A 34 4.01 31.88 -14.35
N ASN A 35 5.13 31.19 -14.47
CA ASN A 35 6.36 31.72 -15.07
C ASN A 35 6.29 31.64 -16.62
N PRO A 36 7.16 32.34 -17.39
CA PRO A 36 7.17 32.30 -18.86
C PRO A 36 7.16 30.88 -19.46
N ASP A 37 7.88 29.95 -18.83
CA ASP A 37 8.00 28.55 -19.29
C ASP A 37 6.78 27.67 -18.94
N GLU A 38 5.88 28.16 -18.08
CA GLU A 38 4.69 27.42 -17.62
C GLU A 38 3.42 27.84 -18.39
N PHE A 39 3.50 28.89 -19.22
CA PHE A 39 2.39 29.28 -20.07
C PHE A 39 2.24 28.32 -21.24
N ASN A 40 1.00 27.94 -21.50
CA ASN A 40 0.65 27.28 -22.75
C ASN A 40 0.47 28.37 -23.80
N ILE A 41 1.36 28.37 -24.78
CA ILE A 41 1.36 29.30 -25.91
C ILE A 41 0.54 28.69 -27.04
N MET A 42 -0.46 29.42 -27.52
CA MET A 42 -1.27 29.00 -28.66
C MET A 42 -1.83 30.20 -29.41
N ASP A 43 -2.09 30.01 -30.71
CA ASP A 43 -2.63 31.06 -31.56
C ASP A 43 -4.14 30.91 -31.76
N PRO A 44 -4.91 32.01 -31.63
CA PRO A 44 -6.34 31.98 -31.91
C PRO A 44 -6.58 31.99 -33.43
N PRO A 45 -7.73 31.48 -33.90
CA PRO A 45 -8.11 31.58 -35.31
C PRO A 45 -8.25 33.04 -35.75
N SER A 46 -7.96 33.30 -37.03
CA SER A 46 -7.93 34.64 -37.61
C SER A 46 -9.17 35.47 -37.28
N GLY A 47 -8.97 36.65 -36.70
CA GLY A 47 -10.03 37.60 -36.36
C GLY A 47 -10.62 37.46 -34.95
N GLN A 48 -10.07 36.60 -34.08
CA GLN A 48 -10.47 36.51 -32.67
C GLN A 48 -9.32 36.91 -31.72
N THR A 49 -9.66 37.52 -30.58
CA THR A 49 -8.71 37.75 -29.49
C THR A 49 -8.56 36.50 -28.63
N CYS A 50 -7.42 36.34 -27.97
CA CYS A 50 -7.16 35.27 -27.00
C CYS A 50 -8.28 35.15 -25.96
N GLY A 51 -8.76 36.28 -25.44
CA GLY A 51 -9.84 36.33 -24.47
C GLY A 51 -11.17 35.80 -25.03
N THR A 52 -11.50 36.10 -26.28
CA THR A 52 -12.75 35.64 -26.91
C THR A 52 -12.68 34.14 -27.23
N TYR A 53 -11.55 33.69 -27.78
CA TYR A 53 -11.35 32.30 -28.15
C TYR A 53 -11.41 31.35 -26.94
N LEU A 54 -10.82 31.77 -25.81
CA LEU A 54 -10.70 30.93 -24.61
C LEU A 54 -11.76 31.20 -23.56
N GLN A 55 -12.72 32.09 -23.81
CA GLN A 55 -13.74 32.44 -22.84
C GLN A 55 -14.51 31.21 -22.34
N ARG A 56 -14.93 30.35 -23.26
CA ARG A 56 -15.64 29.10 -22.95
C ARG A 56 -14.72 28.08 -22.27
N TYR A 57 -13.51 27.93 -22.78
CA TYR A 57 -12.53 27.00 -22.20
C TYR A 57 -12.19 27.36 -20.75
N LYS A 58 -11.99 28.66 -20.47
CA LYS A 58 -11.74 29.20 -19.12
C LYS A 58 -12.94 29.02 -18.19
N ALA A 59 -14.17 29.13 -18.70
CA ALA A 59 -15.37 28.88 -17.91
C ALA A 59 -15.48 27.41 -17.48
N ASP A 60 -15.12 26.48 -18.36
CA ASP A 60 -15.22 25.03 -18.11
C ASP A 60 -14.03 24.48 -17.29
N ASN A 61 -12.81 24.97 -17.54
CA ASN A 61 -11.57 24.42 -16.99
C ASN A 61 -10.87 25.35 -15.97
N GLY A 62 -11.33 26.60 -15.82
CA GLY A 62 -10.66 27.59 -14.97
C GLY A 62 -9.45 28.24 -15.65
N GLY A 63 -8.49 28.69 -14.84
CA GLY A 63 -7.28 29.34 -15.34
C GLY A 63 -7.40 30.84 -15.62
N TYR A 64 -6.31 31.44 -16.09
CA TYR A 64 -6.27 32.85 -16.43
C TYR A 64 -5.34 33.13 -17.62
N LEU A 65 -5.55 34.27 -18.25
CA LEU A 65 -4.77 34.76 -19.39
C LEU A 65 -3.98 35.99 -18.96
N LEU A 66 -2.74 36.10 -19.43
CA LEU A 66 -1.92 37.30 -19.21
C LEU A 66 -2.23 38.39 -20.25
N ASN A 67 -2.49 37.99 -21.50
CA ASN A 67 -2.69 38.85 -22.66
C ASN A 67 -4.06 38.61 -23.35
N PRO A 68 -5.18 39.04 -22.75
CA PRO A 68 -6.52 38.79 -23.30
C PRO A 68 -6.76 39.45 -24.66
N ASP A 69 -6.09 40.56 -24.96
CA ASP A 69 -6.29 41.37 -26.17
C ASP A 69 -5.39 40.95 -27.35
N ALA A 70 -4.46 40.03 -27.13
CA ALA A 70 -3.55 39.57 -28.18
C ALA A 70 -4.28 38.72 -29.24
N THR A 71 -3.80 38.79 -30.47
CA THR A 71 -4.27 37.99 -31.62
C THR A 71 -3.26 36.93 -32.07
N SER A 72 -2.11 36.86 -31.40
CA SER A 72 -1.05 35.86 -31.55
C SER A 72 -0.38 35.63 -30.19
N ASP A 73 0.25 34.46 -30.00
CA ASP A 73 0.99 34.10 -28.78
C ASP A 73 0.15 34.23 -27.48
N CYS A 74 -1.02 33.59 -27.42
CA CYS A 74 -1.84 33.62 -26.20
C CYS A 74 -1.14 32.91 -25.04
N LEU A 75 -0.91 33.62 -23.94
CA LEU A 75 -0.28 33.09 -22.73
C LEU A 75 -1.35 32.61 -21.75
N TYR A 76 -1.64 31.31 -21.79
CA TYR A 76 -2.65 30.69 -20.94
C TYR A 76 -2.02 29.93 -19.75
N CYS A 77 -2.46 30.28 -18.54
CA CYS A 77 -2.11 29.59 -17.30
C CYS A 77 -3.31 28.75 -16.82
N PRO A 78 -3.18 27.41 -16.73
CA PRO A 78 -4.30 26.52 -16.42
C PRO A 78 -4.78 26.60 -14.97
N TYR A 79 -3.93 27.03 -14.03
CA TYR A 79 -4.25 27.01 -12.60
C TYR A 79 -4.31 28.43 -12.02
N THR A 80 -5.33 28.68 -11.19
CA THR A 80 -5.46 29.97 -10.47
C THR A 80 -5.07 29.84 -9.01
N LYS A 81 -5.35 28.68 -8.41
CA LYS A 81 -5.04 28.36 -7.01
C LYS A 81 -4.17 27.11 -6.96
N GLN A 82 -3.27 27.04 -5.99
CA GLN A 82 -2.43 25.86 -5.79
C GLN A 82 -3.25 24.63 -5.36
N ASP A 83 -4.45 24.85 -4.79
CA ASP A 83 -5.43 23.80 -4.48
C ASP A 83 -5.79 22.96 -5.72
N ASP A 84 -5.87 23.58 -6.91
CA ASP A 84 -6.22 22.92 -8.17
C ASP A 84 -5.08 22.00 -8.66
N ILE A 85 -3.82 22.37 -8.37
CA ILE A 85 -2.64 21.58 -8.72
C ILE A 85 -2.54 20.35 -7.83
N VAL A 86 -2.72 20.50 -6.51
CA VAL A 86 -2.61 19.36 -5.58
C VAL A 86 -3.78 18.39 -5.71
N ALA A 87 -4.93 18.84 -6.23
CA ALA A 87 -6.06 17.98 -6.52
C ALA A 87 -5.72 16.87 -7.54
N LEU A 88 -4.79 17.10 -8.47
CA LEU A 88 -4.29 16.10 -9.42
C LEU A 88 -3.66 14.89 -8.72
N PHE A 89 -3.07 15.12 -7.55
CA PHE A 89 -2.44 14.09 -6.71
C PHE A 89 -3.41 13.47 -5.70
N ASN A 90 -4.73 13.62 -5.88
CA ASN A 90 -5.78 13.19 -4.95
C ASN A 90 -5.65 13.85 -3.56
N VAL A 91 -5.07 15.04 -3.49
CA VAL A 91 -4.91 15.79 -2.25
C VAL A 91 -6.01 16.85 -2.19
N HIS A 92 -6.92 16.69 -1.24
CA HIS A 92 -8.08 17.58 -1.08
C HIS A 92 -8.12 18.18 0.33
N TRP A 93 -8.43 19.48 0.40
CA TRP A 93 -8.58 20.21 1.67
C TRP A 93 -9.53 19.56 2.67
N ALA A 94 -10.63 18.99 2.18
CA ALA A 94 -11.62 18.32 3.02
C ALA A 94 -11.07 17.10 3.79
N GLN A 95 -10.00 16.46 3.31
CA GLN A 95 -9.50 15.20 3.87
C GLN A 95 -8.48 15.38 5.01
N ARG A 96 -8.08 16.62 5.33
CA ARG A 96 -7.03 16.92 6.32
C ARG A 96 -7.30 16.31 7.70
N TRP A 97 -8.54 16.42 8.20
CA TRP A 97 -8.92 15.94 9.53
C TRP A 97 -8.99 14.42 9.59
N ARG A 98 -9.47 13.78 8.52
CA ARG A 98 -9.46 12.31 8.40
C ARG A 98 -8.04 11.78 8.41
N ASN A 99 -7.15 12.39 7.62
CA ASN A 99 -5.76 12.00 7.50
C ASN A 99 -5.00 12.21 8.83
N PHE A 100 -5.28 13.31 9.54
CA PHE A 100 -4.77 13.55 10.89
C PHE A 100 -5.25 12.48 11.89
N GLY A 101 -6.52 12.07 11.81
CA GLY A 101 -7.05 10.99 12.63
C GLY A 101 -6.35 9.63 12.39
N PHE A 102 -6.07 9.27 11.13
CA PHE A 102 -5.33 8.04 10.82
C PHE A 102 -3.90 8.03 11.38
N MET A 103 -3.23 9.19 11.40
CA MET A 103 -1.91 9.32 12.04
C MET A 103 -1.99 9.00 13.55
N TRP A 104 -2.96 9.57 14.26
CA TRP A 104 -3.15 9.30 15.69
C TRP A 104 -3.52 7.84 15.96
N ALA A 105 -4.42 7.27 15.14
CA ALA A 105 -4.79 5.87 15.25
C ALA A 105 -3.56 4.94 15.10
N TYR A 106 -2.66 5.25 14.16
CA TYR A 106 -1.42 4.50 13.98
C TYR A 106 -0.49 4.61 15.19
N ILE A 107 -0.32 5.81 15.76
CA ILE A 107 0.51 6.03 16.96
C ILE A 107 -0.03 5.22 18.14
N ILE A 108 -1.34 5.28 18.39
CA ILE A 108 -2.00 4.56 19.48
C ILE A 108 -1.86 3.04 19.27
N PHE A 109 -2.10 2.56 18.05
CA PHE A 109 -1.93 1.13 17.73
C PHE A 109 -0.51 0.64 18.02
N ASN A 110 0.51 1.39 17.61
CA ASN A 110 1.91 1.02 17.85
C ASN A 110 2.26 1.04 19.34
N LEU A 111 1.76 2.03 20.09
CA LEU A 111 1.97 2.11 21.54
C LEU A 111 1.33 0.91 22.26
N VAL A 112 0.08 0.58 21.90
CA VAL A 112 -0.62 -0.59 22.44
C VAL A 112 0.11 -1.89 22.07
N ALA A 113 0.53 -2.05 20.82
CA ALA A 113 1.28 -3.21 20.36
C ALA A 113 2.62 -3.37 21.11
N MET A 114 3.32 -2.26 21.35
CA MET A 114 4.56 -2.23 22.13
C MET A 114 4.30 -2.65 23.59
N CYS A 115 3.30 -2.09 24.24
CA CYS A 115 2.93 -2.43 25.62
C CYS A 115 2.48 -3.90 25.75
N LEU A 116 1.64 -4.38 24.83
CA LEU A 116 1.19 -5.78 24.78
C LEU A 116 2.38 -6.72 24.52
N GLY A 117 3.25 -6.38 23.56
CA GLY A 117 4.45 -7.16 23.26
C GLY A 117 5.38 -7.25 24.48
N TYR A 118 5.62 -6.13 25.17
CA TYR A 118 6.39 -6.11 26.41
C TYR A 118 5.74 -7.00 27.48
N TYR A 119 4.44 -6.87 27.70
CA TYR A 119 3.72 -7.67 28.69
C TYR A 119 3.79 -9.18 28.37
N VAL A 120 3.56 -9.57 27.11
CA VAL A 120 3.62 -10.97 26.68
C VAL A 120 5.04 -11.54 26.79
N MET A 121 6.06 -10.77 26.41
CA MET A 121 7.45 -11.26 26.39
C MET A 121 8.13 -11.25 27.77
N ARG A 122 7.78 -10.29 28.64
CA ARG A 122 8.46 -10.10 29.94
C ARG A 122 7.65 -10.54 31.14
N VAL A 123 6.34 -10.33 31.13
CA VAL A 123 5.48 -10.57 32.31
C VAL A 123 4.77 -11.92 32.20
N LYS A 124 4.26 -12.25 31.02
CA LYS A 124 3.57 -13.50 30.79
C LYS A 124 4.59 -14.60 30.52
N VAL A 125 4.87 -15.43 31.53
CA VAL A 125 5.64 -16.67 31.35
C VAL A 125 4.82 -17.60 30.44
N TRP A 126 5.01 -17.49 29.14
CA TRP A 126 4.48 -18.47 28.20
C TRP A 126 5.26 -19.77 28.41
N SER A 127 4.59 -20.78 28.94
CA SER A 127 5.02 -22.16 28.73
C SER A 127 4.95 -22.44 27.22
N LEU A 128 6.04 -22.13 26.51
CA LEU A 128 6.25 -22.45 25.10
C LEU A 128 6.06 -23.96 24.81
N GLY A 129 6.03 -24.80 25.85
CA GLY A 129 5.76 -26.23 25.76
C GLY A 129 4.30 -26.59 25.40
N GLY A 130 3.32 -25.70 25.58
CA GLY A 130 1.92 -25.97 25.25
C GLY A 130 1.57 -25.79 23.76
N LEU A 131 2.23 -24.85 23.08
CA LEU A 131 1.95 -24.51 21.68
C LEU A 131 2.82 -25.26 20.66
N LEU A 132 3.94 -25.81 21.09
CA LEU A 132 4.81 -26.64 20.26
C LEU A 132 4.58 -28.14 20.49
N ASN A 133 3.33 -28.58 20.72
CA ASN A 133 2.99 -30.02 20.72
C ASN A 133 2.89 -30.57 19.28
N ILE A 134 3.95 -30.31 18.50
CA ILE A 134 4.22 -30.83 17.15
C ILE A 134 4.30 -32.37 17.16
N LYS A 135 4.52 -32.97 18.34
CA LYS A 135 4.53 -34.42 18.55
C LYS A 135 3.20 -35.10 18.17
N SER A 136 2.08 -34.38 18.26
CA SER A 136 0.77 -34.90 17.83
C SER A 136 0.59 -34.95 16.30
N TRP A 137 1.37 -34.16 15.56
CA TRP A 137 1.31 -34.06 14.10
C TRP A 137 2.24 -35.03 13.38
N ILE A 138 3.10 -35.75 14.11
CA ILE A 138 3.96 -36.79 13.52
C ILE A 138 3.15 -38.08 13.45
N PRO A 139 2.77 -38.56 12.25
CA PRO A 139 2.09 -39.84 12.12
C PRO A 139 2.99 -40.95 12.68
N LYS A 140 2.49 -41.75 13.62
CA LYS A 140 3.20 -42.94 14.10
C LYS A 140 3.50 -43.81 12.88
N LYS A 141 4.78 -44.12 12.65
CA LYS A 141 5.22 -45.03 11.59
C LYS A 141 4.48 -46.35 11.78
N LYS A 142 3.57 -46.70 10.86
CA LYS A 142 2.90 -48.00 10.85
C LYS A 142 4.00 -49.04 10.65
N ASP A 143 4.18 -49.95 11.61
CA ASP A 143 5.15 -51.03 11.48
C ASP A 143 4.81 -51.81 10.22
N ARG A 144 5.69 -51.71 9.22
CA ARG A 144 5.57 -52.51 8.00
C ARG A 144 5.77 -53.95 8.47
N HIS A 145 4.83 -54.84 8.17
CA HIS A 145 5.02 -56.27 8.37
C HIS A 145 6.22 -56.72 7.54
N GLU A 146 7.41 -56.62 8.10
CA GLU A 146 8.61 -57.28 7.60
C GLU A 146 8.30 -58.78 7.67
N LYS A 147 8.50 -59.51 6.57
CA LYS A 147 8.29 -60.97 6.58
C LYS A 147 9.26 -61.58 7.59
N ASP A 148 8.77 -62.40 8.51
CA ASP A 148 9.59 -63.07 9.51
C ASP A 148 10.72 -63.86 8.84
N THR A 149 11.96 -63.40 8.99
CA THR A 149 13.17 -64.05 8.46
C THR A 149 13.54 -65.31 9.26
N THR A 150 12.85 -65.56 10.37
CA THR A 150 13.04 -66.71 11.25
C THR A 150 12.35 -67.99 10.74
N ILE A 151 11.56 -67.92 9.68
CA ILE A 151 10.86 -69.09 9.10
C ILE A 151 11.86 -70.15 8.61
N PHE A 152 13.06 -69.74 8.15
CA PHE A 152 14.10 -70.66 7.67
C PHE A 152 15.20 -70.95 8.70
N GLN A 153 15.07 -70.45 9.93
CA GLN A 153 16.03 -70.77 10.98
C GLN A 153 15.74 -72.16 11.55
N LYS A 154 16.78 -73.00 11.56
CA LYS A 154 16.73 -74.38 12.04
C LYS A 154 16.34 -74.41 13.52
N LYS A 155 15.26 -75.10 13.87
CA LYS A 155 14.82 -75.22 15.26
C LYS A 155 15.48 -76.43 15.92
N PRO A 156 15.75 -76.37 17.24
CA PRO A 156 16.30 -77.52 17.96
C PRO A 156 15.30 -78.68 17.90
N GLY A 157 15.65 -79.74 17.15
CA GLY A 157 14.79 -80.90 16.89
C GLY A 157 14.54 -81.20 15.41
N ASP A 158 14.91 -80.31 14.48
CA ASP A 158 14.83 -80.61 13.04
C ASP A 158 15.94 -81.58 12.58
N ASP A 159 17.11 -81.56 13.24
CA ASP A 159 18.24 -82.46 12.96
C ASP A 159 17.89 -83.94 13.06
N SER A 160 17.08 -84.31 14.05
CA SER A 160 16.67 -85.69 14.29
C SER A 160 15.58 -86.17 13.33
N LYS A 161 14.91 -85.26 12.60
CA LYS A 161 13.91 -85.60 11.58
C LYS A 161 14.53 -85.79 10.19
N VAL A 162 15.61 -85.10 9.87
CA VAL A 162 16.33 -85.23 8.59
C VAL A 162 17.12 -86.56 8.50
N GLN A 163 17.57 -87.09 9.64
CA GLN A 163 18.34 -88.35 9.71
C GLN A 163 17.49 -89.62 9.60
N LYS A 164 16.15 -89.51 9.59
CA LYS A 164 15.23 -90.66 9.73
C LYS A 164 14.59 -91.11 8.41
N GLN A 165 15.22 -90.83 7.27
CA GLN A 165 14.73 -91.18 5.94
C GLN A 165 15.74 -92.03 5.17
#